data_AF-A0A392WFC9-F1
#
_entry.id   AF-A0A392WFC9-F1
#
_cell.length_a   1.000
_cell.length_b   1.000
_cell.length_c   1.000
_cell.angle_alpha   90.00
_cell.angle_beta   90.00
_cell.angle_gamma   90.00
#
_symmetry.space_group_name_H-M   'P 1'
#
loop_
_entity.id
_entity.type
_entity.pdbx_description
1 polymer ?
#
loop_
_entity_poly.entity_id
_entity_poly.type
_entity_poly.pdbx_seq_one_letter_code
_entity_poly.pdbx_strand_id
1 'polypeptide(L)' 'MGCTEENKITLGTYVLREEANQWWKNAKLRMGVGGIVITWEMFKGEFLRKYFPA' A
#
# COMPACT_ATOMS: atom_id res chain seq x y z
N MET A 1 -30.02 14.30 -0.84
CA MET A 1 -29.33 13.42 -1.80
C MET A 1 -28.16 12.80 -1.06
N GLY A 2 -28.26 11.53 -0.69
CA GLY A 2 -27.26 10.82 0.12
C GLY A 2 -26.26 10.08 -0.76
N CYS A 3 -25.09 9.75 -0.18
CA CYS A 3 -24.11 8.90 -0.84
C CYS A 3 -24.68 7.48 -1.00
N THR A 4 -24.75 6.96 -2.23
CA THR A 4 -25.16 5.58 -2.50
C THR A 4 -24.12 4.60 -1.98
N GLU A 5 -24.53 3.35 -1.69
CA GLU A 5 -23.57 2.31 -1.28
C GLU A 5 -22.47 2.10 -2.32
N GLU A 6 -22.82 2.18 -3.61
CA GLU A 6 -21.86 2.10 -4.71
C GLU A 6 -20.82 3.23 -4.69
N ASN A 7 -21.25 4.46 -4.37
CA ASN A 7 -20.33 5.59 -4.21
C ASN A 7 -19.40 5.41 -3.00
N LYS A 8 -19.90 4.83 -1.90
CA LYS A 8 -19.07 4.53 -0.71
C LYS A 8 -18.02 3.46 -1.02
N ILE A 9 -18.40 2.40 -1.74
CA ILE A 9 -17.48 1.33 -2.17
C ILE A 9 -16.41 1.89 -3.12
N THR A 10 -16.82 2.69 -4.11
CA THR A 10 -15.91 3.33 -5.05
C THR A 10 -14.91 4.25 -4.33
N LEU A 11 -15.39 5.07 -3.39
CA LEU A 11 -14.50 5.94 -2.63
C LEU A 11 -13.56 5.15 -1.71
N GLY A 12 -14.07 4.13 -1.02
CA GLY A 12 -13.26 3.26 -0.15
C GLY A 12 -12.15 2.55 -0.92
N THR A 13 -12.46 1.98 -2.08
CA THR A 13 -11.46 1.31 -2.94
C THR A 13 -10.40 2.29 -3.46
N TYR A 14 -10.79 3.52 -3.82
CA TYR A 14 -9.84 4.55 -4.21
C TYR A 14 -8.89 4.91 -3.06
N VAL A 15 -9.42 5.10 -1.85
CA VAL A 15 -8.60 5.39 -0.65
C VAL A 15 -7.63 4.26 -0.35
N LEU A 16 -8.06 2.99 -0.43
CA LEU A 16 -7.18 1.84 -0.22
C LEU A 16 -6.05 1.79 -1.26
N ARG A 17 -6.35 2.07 -2.53
CA ARG A 17 -5.34 2.14 -3.60
C ARG A 17 -4.31 3.23 -3.32
N GLU A 18 -4.76 4.42 -2.93
CA GLU A 18 -3.88 5.54 -2.61
C GLU A 18 -3.03 5.26 -1.37
N GLU A 19 -3.60 4.70 -0.31
CA GLU A 19 -2.84 4.32 0.90
C GLU A 19 -1.75 3.31 0.57
N ALA A 20 -2.07 2.28 -0.22
CA ALA A 20 -1.10 1.29 -0.68
C ALA A 20 0.04 1.91 -1.51
N ASN A 21 -0.30 2.83 -2.41
CA ASN A 21 0.68 3.54 -3.22
C ASN A 21 1.62 4.42 -2.37
N GLN A 22 1.06 5.19 -1.43
CA GLN A 22 1.84 6.07 -0.56
C GLN A 22 2.73 5.28 0.39
N TRP A 23 2.20 4.22 1.00
CA TRP A 23 2.99 3.31 1.82
C TRP A 23 4.17 2.75 1.03
N TRP A 24 3.94 2.25 -0.19
CA TRP A 24 5.01 1.62 -0.98
C TRP A 24 6.09 2.61 -1.41
N LYS A 25 5.74 3.86 -1.72
CA LYS A 25 6.74 4.93 -1.97
C LYS A 25 7.66 5.12 -0.78
N ASN A 26 7.11 5.21 0.43
CA ASN A 26 7.88 5.40 1.65
C ASN A 26 8.71 4.16 2.02
N ALA A 27 8.16 2.96 1.87
CA ALA A 27 8.86 1.71 2.10
C ALA A 27 10.06 1.54 1.14
N LYS A 28 9.87 1.85 -0.15
CA LYS A 28 10.96 1.82 -1.14
C LYS A 28 12.11 2.75 -0.79
N LEU A 29 11.83 3.96 -0.30
CA LEU A 29 12.88 4.89 0.13
C LEU A 29 13.70 4.34 1.30
N ARG A 30 13.03 3.72 2.28
CA ARG A 30 13.70 3.06 3.42
C ARG A 30 14.54 1.85 3.00
N MET A 31 14.06 1.06 2.04
CA MET A 31 14.70 -0.19 1.61
C MET A 31 15.80 0.03 0.58
N GLY A 32 15.67 1.05 -0.27
CA GLY A 32 16.61 1.37 -1.36
C GLY A 32 17.81 2.21 -0.93
N VAL A 33 18.03 2.40 0.37
CA VAL A 33 19.23 3.07 0.89
C VAL A 33 20.46 2.30 0.38
N GLY A 34 21.37 2.99 -0.29
CA GLY A 34 22.58 2.39 -0.86
C GLY A 34 22.44 1.75 -2.24
N GLY A 35 21.32 1.95 -2.96
CA GLY A 35 21.18 1.48 -4.34
C GLY A 35 20.85 -0.01 -4.48
N ILE A 36 20.37 -0.64 -3.40
CA ILE A 36 19.98 -2.05 -3.38
C ILE A 36 18.76 -2.26 -4.29
N VAL A 37 18.84 -3.24 -5.19
CA VAL A 37 17.70 -3.69 -5.99
C VAL A 37 16.70 -4.38 -5.07
N ILE A 38 15.49 -3.85 -5.00
CA ILE A 38 14.41 -4.42 -4.18
C ILE A 38 13.87 -5.66 -4.89
N THR A 39 14.08 -6.84 -4.30
CA THR A 39 13.55 -8.10 -4.82
C THR A 39 12.07 -8.29 -4.46
N TRP A 40 11.41 -9.21 -5.16
CA TRP A 40 10.02 -9.58 -4.87
C TRP A 40 9.83 -10.06 -3.42
N GLU A 41 10.77 -10.85 -2.89
CA GLU A 41 10.64 -11.39 -1.52
C GLU A 41 10.78 -10.31 -0.45
N MET A 42 11.61 -9.30 -0.69
CA MET A 42 11.71 -8.14 0.20
C MET A 42 10.41 -7.33 0.21
N PHE A 43 9.81 -7.09 -0.96
CA PHE A 43 8.49 -6.45 -1.05
C PHE A 43 7.43 -7.25 -0.29
N LYS A 44 7.36 -8.56 -0.55
CA LYS A 44 6.37 -9.46 0.05
C LYS A 44 6.47 -9.48 1.57
N GLY A 45 7.69 -9.49 2.13
CA GLY A 45 7.91 -9.42 3.58
C GLY A 45 7.36 -8.13 4.19
N GLU A 46 7.70 -6.96 3.65
CA GLU A 46 7.19 -5.67 4.14
C GLU A 46 5.67 -5.53 3.94
N PHE A 47 5.13 -6.05 2.83
CA PHE A 47 3.71 -6.02 2.53
C PHE A 47 2.91 -6.84 3.55
N LEU A 48 3.31 -8.08 3.81
CA LEU A 48 2.65 -8.93 4.80
C LEU A 48 2.72 -8.31 6.20
N ARG A 49 3.87 -7.75 6.58
CA ARG A 49 4.03 -7.07 7.87
C ARG A 49 3.10 -5.87 8.06
N LYS A 50 2.80 -5.13 6.98
CA LYS A 50 1.95 -3.92 7.03
C LYS A 50 0.45 -4.25 7.01
N TYR A 51 0.02 -5.16 6.14
CA TYR A 51 -1.40 -5.40 5.87
C TYR A 51 -1.97 -6.65 6.55
N PHE A 52 -1.11 -7.55 7.03
CA PHE A 52 -1.50 -8.79 7.68
C PHE A 52 -0.73 -8.96 9.01
N PRO A 53 -0.87 -8.01 9.96
CA PRO A 53 -0.32 -8.20 11.30
C PRO A 53 -1.07 -9.35 11.99
N ALA A 54 -0.32 -10.23 12.67
CA ALA A 54 -0.87 -11.29 13.51
C ALA A 54 -1.49 -10.74 14.80
#